data_AF-A0A534JXT6-F1
#
_entry.id   AF-A0A534JXT6-F1
#
_cell.length_a   1.000
_cell.length_b   1.000
_cell.length_c   1.000
_cell.angle_alpha   90.00
_cell.angle_beta   90.00
_cell.angle_gamma   90.00
#
_symmetry.space_group_name_H-M   'P 1'
#
loop_
_entity.id
_entity.type
_entity.pdbx_description
1 polymer ?
#
loop_
_entity_poly.entity_id
_entity_poly.type
_entity_poly.pdbx_seq_one_letter_code
_entity_poly.pdbx_strand_id
1 'polypeptide(L)'
;MPPDLPAVVGKAALRHYIRGSVQIPGFRITWTSTDVTFSPDVTLAYMLGRNEVTMNAADGTPTTTKGRGVTIWRREPEGEWRCAVDIWNAEPAA
;
A
#
# COMPACT_ATOMS: atom_id res chain seq x y z
N MET A 1 0.76 -4.28 4.94
CA MET A 1 1.34 -4.27 6.29
C MET A 1 1.59 -2.81 6.59
N PRO A 2 0.65 -2.18 7.30
CA PRO A 2 0.84 -0.81 7.77
C PRO A 2 2.02 -0.73 8.76
N PRO A 3 2.73 0.41 8.80
CA PRO A 3 3.73 0.65 9.83
C PRO A 3 3.05 0.71 11.22
N ASP A 4 3.78 0.26 12.24
CA ASP A 4 3.41 0.34 13.68
C ASP A 4 2.07 -0.33 14.06
N LEU A 5 1.54 -1.19 13.19
CA LEU A 5 0.27 -1.88 13.38
C LEU A 5 0.42 -3.37 13.03
N PRO A 6 -0.41 -4.25 13.61
CA PRO A 6 -0.47 -5.65 13.21
C PRO A 6 -0.76 -5.82 11.71
N ALA A 7 -0.34 -6.96 11.15
CA ALA A 7 -0.64 -7.30 9.77
C ALA A 7 -2.16 -7.40 9.54
N VAL A 8 -2.66 -6.74 8.49
CA VAL A 8 -4.04 -6.86 8.03
C VAL A 8 -4.14 -8.06 7.10
N VAL A 9 -4.80 -9.13 7.56
CA VAL A 9 -4.82 -10.42 6.84
C VAL A 9 -6.23 -10.74 6.32
N GLY A 10 -6.30 -11.07 5.02
CA GLY A 10 -7.53 -11.50 4.35
C GLY A 10 -8.40 -10.34 3.83
N LYS A 11 -9.23 -10.65 2.83
CA LYS A 11 -10.04 -9.65 2.10
C LYS A 11 -11.03 -8.90 3.00
N ALA A 12 -11.60 -9.56 4.00
CA ALA A 12 -12.56 -8.95 4.91
C ALA A 12 -11.91 -7.88 5.79
N ALA A 13 -10.79 -8.20 6.43
CA ALA A 13 -10.04 -7.26 7.25
C ALA A 13 -9.49 -6.10 6.40
N LEU A 14 -8.98 -6.38 5.19
CA LEU A 14 -8.50 -5.34 4.27
C LEU A 14 -9.62 -4.36 3.86
N ARG A 15 -10.82 -4.87 3.57
CA ARG A 15 -11.99 -4.01 3.26
C ARG A 15 -12.38 -3.13 4.44
N HIS A 16 -12.33 -3.67 5.66
CA HIS A 16 -12.60 -2.91 6.86
C HIS A 16 -11.55 -1.80 7.06
N TYR A 17 -10.27 -2.15 6.92
CA TYR A 17 -9.15 -1.21 7.00
C TYR A 17 -9.32 -0.04 6.01
N ILE A 18 -9.53 -0.34 4.72
CA ILE A 18 -9.70 0.69 3.68
C ILE A 18 -10.94 1.54 3.95
N ARG A 19 -12.05 0.92 4.39
CA ARG A 19 -13.27 1.66 4.75
C ARG A 19 -13.00 2.64 5.88
N GLY A 20 -12.25 2.24 6.90
CA GLY A 20 -11.82 3.15 7.96
C GLY A 20 -10.99 4.31 7.43
N SER A 21 -10.02 4.03 6.55
CA SER A 21 -9.15 5.06 5.97
C SER A 21 -9.93 6.13 5.20
N VAL A 22 -10.89 5.75 4.36
CA VAL A 22 -11.66 6.72 3.55
C VAL A 22 -12.64 7.57 4.37
N GLN A 23 -12.89 7.24 5.64
CA GLN A 23 -13.68 8.07 6.55
C GLN A 23 -12.82 9.11 7.29
N ILE A 24 -11.50 9.03 7.20
CA ILE A 24 -10.60 10.02 7.80
C ILE A 24 -10.73 11.34 7.02
N PRO A 25 -11.00 12.48 7.68
CA PRO A 25 -11.11 13.77 7.01
C PRO A 25 -9.85 14.10 6.21
N GLY A 26 -10.04 14.55 4.97
CA GLY A 26 -8.94 14.88 4.06
C GLY A 26 -8.15 13.68 3.54
N PHE A 27 -8.57 12.44 3.81
CA PHE A 27 -7.88 11.25 3.32
C PHE A 27 -7.78 11.25 1.79
N ARG A 28 -6.54 11.28 1.30
CA ARG A 28 -6.19 11.07 -0.09
C ARG A 28 -4.93 10.25 -0.16
N ILE A 29 -4.87 9.32 -1.10
CA ILE A 29 -3.68 8.55 -1.36
C ILE A 29 -3.40 8.53 -2.86
N THR A 30 -2.13 8.73 -3.21
CA THR A 30 -1.59 8.48 -4.55
C THR A 30 -0.38 7.56 -4.41
N TRP A 31 -0.15 6.71 -5.41
CA TRP A 31 1.04 5.89 -5.45
C TRP A 31 1.52 5.71 -6.89
N THR A 32 2.84 5.54 -7.01
CA THR A 32 3.51 5.20 -8.26
C THR A 32 4.36 3.97 -7.99
N SER A 33 4.10 2.91 -8.75
CA SER A 33 4.93 1.70 -8.74
C SER A 33 5.99 1.79 -9.83
N THR A 34 7.21 1.35 -9.53
CA THR A 34 8.34 1.27 -10.47
C THR A 34 8.95 -0.14 -10.44
N ASP A 35 9.79 -0.44 -11.44
CA ASP A 35 10.76 -1.56 -11.40
C ASP A 35 10.14 -2.94 -11.14
N VAL A 36 9.16 -3.35 -11.96
CA VAL A 36 8.59 -4.70 -11.90
C VAL A 36 9.68 -5.73 -12.13
N THR A 37 9.87 -6.63 -11.17
CA THR A 37 10.80 -7.75 -11.28
C THR A 37 10.02 -9.06 -11.18
N PHE A 38 10.16 -9.92 -12.17
CA PHE A 38 9.50 -11.24 -12.22
C PHE A 38 10.42 -12.34 -11.70
N SER A 39 9.82 -13.38 -11.11
CA SER A 39 10.51 -14.65 -10.91
C SER A 39 10.83 -15.34 -12.25
N PRO A 40 11.82 -16.24 -12.32
CA PRO A 40 12.20 -16.91 -13.58
C PRO A 40 11.05 -17.68 -14.26
N ASP A 41 10.11 -18.20 -13.47
CA ASP A 41 8.94 -18.94 -13.92
C ASP A 41 7.69 -18.05 -14.12
N VAL A 42 7.80 -16.74 -13.86
CA VAL A 42 6.74 -15.74 -14.07
C VAL A 42 5.47 -16.04 -13.25
N THR A 43 5.63 -16.68 -12.08
CA THR A 43 4.54 -16.95 -11.13
C THR A 43 4.47 -15.91 -10.01
N LEU A 44 5.58 -15.21 -9.75
CA LEU A 44 5.69 -14.12 -8.79
C LEU A 44 6.27 -12.87 -9.44
N ALA A 45 5.90 -11.71 -8.91
CA ALA A 45 6.52 -10.45 -9.22
C ALA A 45 6.61 -9.59 -7.97
N TYR A 46 7.60 -8.72 -7.88
CA TYR A 46 7.58 -7.62 -6.91
C TYR A 46 7.77 -6.27 -7.62
N MET A 47 7.23 -5.23 -7.00
CA MET A 47 7.41 -3.84 -7.42
C MET A 47 7.77 -3.00 -6.21
N LEU A 48 8.70 -2.06 -6.42
CA LEU A 48 8.90 -0.97 -5.49
C LEU A 48 7.88 0.12 -5.80
N GLY A 49 7.48 0.88 -4.78
CA GLY A 49 6.55 1.98 -4.98
C GLY A 49 6.83 3.13 -4.02
N ARG A 50 6.41 4.32 -4.43
CA ARG A 50 6.29 5.49 -3.58
C ARG A 50 4.84 5.91 -3.47
N ASN A 51 4.44 6.38 -2.31
CA ASN A 51 3.10 6.90 -2.08
C ASN A 51 3.12 8.25 -1.37
N GLU A 52 2.07 9.02 -1.59
CA GLU A 52 1.76 10.20 -0.80
C GLU A 52 0.40 9.99 -0.17
N VAL A 53 0.33 10.13 1.15
CA VAL A 53 -0.91 10.01 1.93
C VAL A 53 -1.17 11.35 2.59
N THR A 54 -2.30 11.97 2.25
CA THR A 54 -2.80 13.19 2.89
C THR A 54 -3.91 12.83 3.85
N MET A 55 -3.90 13.40 5.05
CA MET A 55 -4.97 13.34 6.06
C MET A 55 -5.01 14.68 6.81
N ASN A 56 -6.16 15.09 7.32
CA ASN A 56 -6.24 16.27 8.17
C ASN A 56 -5.67 15.98 9.57
N ALA A 57 -4.89 16.92 10.10
CA ALA A 57 -4.48 16.93 11.49
C ALA A 57 -5.64 17.34 12.41
N ALA A 58 -5.41 17.29 13.73
CA ALA A 58 -6.44 17.58 14.73
C ALA A 58 -7.00 19.02 14.63
N ASP A 59 -6.24 19.96 14.09
CA ASP A 59 -6.64 21.35 13.83
C ASP A 59 -7.40 21.52 12.50
N GLY A 60 -7.59 20.45 11.73
CA GLY A 60 -8.24 20.45 10.42
C GLY A 60 -7.30 20.71 9.24
N THR A 61 -6.02 20.99 9.47
CA THR A 61 -5.04 21.28 8.41
C THR A 61 -4.64 19.99 7.67
N PRO A 62 -4.66 19.96 6.32
CA PRO A 62 -4.19 18.79 5.57
C PRO A 62 -2.68 18.61 5.72
N THR A 63 -2.27 17.41 6.13
CA THR A 63 -0.87 17.00 6.27
C THR A 63 -0.59 15.84 5.32
N THR A 64 0.51 15.92 4.55
CA THR A 64 0.92 14.87 3.61
C THR A 64 2.17 14.17 4.11
N THR A 65 2.13 12.84 4.18
CA THR A 65 3.28 11.98 4.45
C THR A 65 3.69 11.27 3.17
N LYS A 66 4.98 11.37 2.82
CA LYS A 66 5.58 10.57 1.75
C LYS A 66 6.01 9.22 2.29
N GLY A 67 5.79 8.18 1.51
CA GLY A 67 6.17 6.83 1.87
C GLY A 67 6.71 6.05 0.69
N ARG A 68 7.23 4.88 1.03
CA ARG A 68 7.77 3.89 0.10
C ARG A 68 7.30 2.51 0.52
N GLY A 69 7.27 1.59 -0.42
CA GLY A 69 6.81 0.24 -0.14
C GLY A 69 7.23 -0.77 -1.18
N VAL A 70 6.86 -2.01 -0.88
CA VAL A 70 7.02 -3.16 -1.77
C VAL A 70 5.68 -3.86 -1.86
N THR A 71 5.27 -4.17 -3.09
CA THR A 71 4.15 -5.08 -3.33
C THR A 71 4.67 -6.35 -3.98
N ILE A 72 4.23 -7.49 -3.48
CA ILE A 72 4.47 -8.81 -4.07
C ILE A 72 3.15 -9.28 -4.68
N TRP A 73 3.23 -9.68 -5.94
CA TRP A 73 2.12 -10.16 -6.73
C TRP A 73 2.34 -11.62 -7.05
N ARG A 74 1.24 -12.38 -7.02
CA ARG A 74 1.20 -13.78 -7.43
C ARG A 74 0.28 -13.92 -8.63
N ARG A 75 0.73 -14.67 -9.62
CA ARG A 75 -0.10 -15.09 -10.74
C ARG A 75 -0.91 -16.32 -10.31
N GLU A 76 -2.23 -16.19 -10.36
CA GLU A 76 -3.13 -17.30 -10.09
C GLU A 76 -3.17 -18.28 -11.29
N PRO A 77 -3.65 -19.53 -11.11
CA PRO A 77 -3.70 -20.53 -12.19
C PRO A 77 -4.45 -20.05 -13.44
N GLU A 78 -5.46 -19.19 -13.27
CA GLU A 78 -6.25 -18.60 -14.35
C GLU A 78 -5.51 -17.46 -15.08
N GLY A 79 -4.28 -17.14 -14.66
CA GLY A 79 -3.41 -16.13 -15.28
C GLY A 79 -3.51 -14.73 -14.68
N GLU A 80 -4.49 -14.50 -13.80
CA GLU A 80 -4.72 -13.23 -13.11
C GLU A 80 -3.64 -12.91 -12.08
N TRP A 81 -3.17 -11.67 -12.04
CA TRP A 81 -2.25 -11.22 -11.01
C TRP A 81 -3.01 -10.66 -9.80
N ARG A 82 -2.64 -11.11 -8.59
CA ARG A 82 -3.19 -10.60 -7.34
C ARG A 82 -2.08 -10.15 -6.41
N CYS A 83 -2.25 -8.99 -5.78
CA CYS A 83 -1.36 -8.54 -4.72
C CYS A 83 -1.49 -9.52 -3.55
N ALA A 84 -0.40 -10.23 -3.26
CA ALA A 84 -0.32 -11.23 -2.20
C ALA A 84 0.20 -10.61 -0.90
N VAL A 85 1.17 -9.68 -1.01
CA VAL A 85 1.76 -8.97 0.12
C VAL A 85 1.96 -7.52 -0.27
N ASP A 86 1.62 -6.61 0.64
CA ASP A 86 1.91 -5.18 0.53
C ASP A 86 2.54 -4.77 1.87
N ILE A 87 3.63 -4.02 1.85
CA ILE A 87 4.23 -3.39 3.02
C ILE A 87 4.77 -2.01 2.63
N TRP A 88 4.57 -1.04 3.51
CA TRP A 88 5.06 0.32 3.31
C TRP A 88 5.50 0.95 4.63
N ASN A 89 6.34 1.98 4.50
CA ASN A 89 6.75 2.86 5.60
C ASN A 89 6.89 4.30 5.12
N ALA A 90 7.00 5.24 6.06
CA ALA A 90 7.31 6.63 5.74
C ALA A 90 8.73 6.75 5.15
N GLU A 91 8.90 7.66 4.20
CA GLU A 91 10.23 8.10 3.79
C GLU A 91 10.84 8.97 4.89
N PRO A 92 12.18 8.96 5.06
CA PRO A 92 12.86 9.90 5.94
C PRO A 92 12.51 11.34 5.57
N ALA A 93 12.52 12.23 6.56
CA ALA A 93 12.60 13.65 6.28
C ALA A 93 13.88 13.96 5.49
N ALA A 94 13.79 14.90 4.56
CA ALA A 94 14.95 15.39 3.81
C ALA A 94 15.94 16.12 4.72
#